data_AF-A0AAP9QVA1-F1
#
_entry.id   AF-A0AAP9QVA1-F1
#
_cell.length_a   1.000
_cell.length_b   1.000
_cell.length_c   1.000
_cell.angle_alpha   90.00
_cell.angle_beta   90.00
_cell.angle_gamma   90.00
#
_symmetry.space_group_name_H-M   'P 1'
#
loop_
_entity.id
_entity.type
_entity.pdbx_description
1 polymer ?
#
loop_
_entity_poly.entity_id
_entity_poly.type
_entity_poly.pdbx_seq_one_letter_code
_entity_poly.pdbx_strand_id
1 'polypeptide(L)' 'MKRELFILAYVVIMGAIIVSTVSFLGQLAIFLVNEMNSGNENIPYKELLYVSFKVGITGGVIGGVGTWLMNHFSSQRRK' A
#
# COMPACT_ATOMS: atom_id res chain seq x y z
N MET A 1 18.41 8.59 -16.83
CA MET A 1 18.42 8.95 -15.40
C MET A 1 17.15 9.70 -14.95
N LYS A 2 16.85 10.94 -15.40
CA LYS A 2 15.65 11.68 -14.90
C LYS A 2 14.32 10.92 -15.11
N ARG A 3 14.09 10.37 -16.30
CA ARG A 3 12.85 9.65 -16.64
C ARG A 3 12.63 8.36 -15.81
N GLU A 4 13.70 7.63 -15.50
CA GLU A 4 13.63 6.39 -14.73
C GLU A 4 13.32 6.66 -13.25
N LEU A 5 13.90 7.72 -12.69
CA LEU A 5 13.55 8.21 -11.35
C LEU A 5 12.06 8.60 -11.25
N PHE A 6 11.52 9.24 -12.28
CA PHE A 6 10.09 9.58 -12.33
C PHE A 6 9.19 8.34 -12.36
N ILE A 7 9.54 7.34 -13.18
CA ILE A 7 8.78 6.08 -13.26
C ILE A 7 8.83 5.34 -11.92
N LEU A 8 10.00 5.32 -11.27
CA LEU A 8 10.17 4.65 -9.99
C LEU A 8 9.38 5.33 -8.86
N ALA A 9 9.44 6.66 -8.79
CA ALA A 9 8.62 7.43 -7.86
C ALA A 9 7.12 7.24 -8.10
N TYR A 10 6.70 7.21 -9.37
CA TYR A 10 5.30 6.94 -9.72
C TYR A 10 4.84 5.55 -9.25
N VAL A 11 5.65 4.51 -9.47
CA VAL A 11 5.33 3.14 -9.03
C VAL A 11 5.25 3.05 -7.50
N VAL A 12 6.15 3.72 -6.78
CA VAL A 12 6.11 3.78 -5.31
C VAL A 12 4.82 4.44 -4.81
N ILE A 13 4.47 5.61 -5.38
CA ILE A 13 3.29 6.38 -4.98
C ILE A 13 2.01 5.61 -5.30
N MET A 14 1.89 5.08 -6.52
CA MET A 14 0.73 4.30 -6.94
C MET A 14 0.60 3.01 -6.12
N GLY A 15 1.72 2.32 -5.85
CA GLY A 15 1.74 1.15 -4.98
C GLY A 15 1.26 1.48 -3.57
N ALA A 16 1.72 2.60 -3.00
CA ALA A 16 1.27 3.05 -1.69
C ALA A 16 -0.24 3.35 -1.65
N ILE A 17 -0.76 4.03 -2.67
CA ILE A 17 -2.19 4.34 -2.79
C ILE A 17 -3.02 3.05 -2.90
N ILE A 18 -2.62 2.12 -3.76
CA ILE A 18 -3.35 0.85 -3.95
C ILE A 18 -3.37 0.05 -2.65
N VAL A 19 -2.20 -0.15 -2.01
CA VAL A 19 -2.10 -0.91 -0.76
C VAL A 19 -2.88 -0.24 0.37
N SER A 20 -2.83 1.10 0.47
CA SER A 20 -3.62 1.86 1.44
C SER A 20 -5.12 1.66 1.21
N THR A 21 -5.56 1.73 -0.03
CA THR A 21 -6.98 1.62 -0.40
C THR A 21 -7.51 0.21 -0.11
N VAL A 22 -6.75 -0.82 -0.50
CA VAL A 22 -7.12 -2.23 -0.24
C VAL A 22 -7.15 -2.51 1.26
N SER A 23 -6.17 -2.01 2.02
CA SER A 23 -6.13 -2.19 3.48
C SER A 23 -7.33 -1.53 4.16
N PHE A 24 -7.69 -0.31 3.73
CA PHE A 24 -8.83 0.42 4.26
C PHE A 24 -10.14 -0.30 3.97
N LEU A 25 -10.36 -0.72 2.73
CA LEU A 25 -11.57 -1.45 2.33
C LEU A 25 -11.67 -2.79 3.05
N GLY A 26 -10.56 -3.51 3.22
CA GLY A 26 -10.52 -4.78 3.94
C GLY A 26 -10.91 -4.61 5.41
N GLN A 27 -10.34 -3.63 6.10
CA GLN A 27 -10.69 -3.38 7.51
C GLN A 27 -12.12 -2.84 7.66
N LEU A 28 -12.57 -1.97 6.75
CA LEU A 28 -13.95 -1.48 6.72
C LEU A 28 -14.94 -2.64 6.56
N ALA A 29 -14.66 -3.59 5.66
CA ALA A 29 -15.51 -4.77 5.47
C ALA A 29 -15.59 -5.64 6.73
N ILE A 30 -14.46 -5.86 7.42
CA ILE A 30 -14.44 -6.61 8.69
C ILE A 30 -15.30 -5.92 9.75
N PHE A 31 -15.15 -4.59 9.89
CA PHE A 31 -15.95 -3.82 10.83
C PHE A 31 -17.44 -3.83 10.51
N LEU A 32 -17.82 -3.70 9.22
CA LEU A 32 -19.21 -3.81 8.79
C LEU A 32 -19.80 -5.19 9.11
N VAL A 33 -19.05 -6.27 8.87
CA VAL A 33 -19.49 -7.63 9.22
C VAL A 33 -19.63 -7.79 10.73
N ASN A 34 -18.70 -7.24 11.52
CA ASN A 34 -18.79 -7.28 12.98
C ASN A 34 -19.96 -6.46 13.52
N GLU A 35 -20.22 -5.28 12.99
CA GLU A 35 -21.37 -4.45 13.35
C GLU A 35 -22.69 -5.19 13.07
N MET A 36 -22.81 -5.88 11.93
CA MET A 36 -23.99 -6.68 11.61
C MET A 36 -24.19 -7.87 12.57
N ASN A 37 -23.12 -8.40 13.16
CA ASN A 37 -23.16 -9.56 14.06
C ASN A 37 -23.29 -9.19 15.55
N SER A 38 -22.66 -8.09 16.00
CA SER A 38 -22.62 -7.65 17.41
C SER A 38 -23.53 -6.46 17.71
N GLY A 39 -24.05 -5.77 16.70
CA GLY A 39 -25.11 -4.77 16.82
C GLY A 39 -24.76 -3.47 17.56
N ASN A 40 -23.50 -3.21 17.89
CA ASN A 40 -23.12 -2.01 18.67
C ASN A 40 -21.61 -1.69 18.66
N GLU A 41 -20.95 -1.63 17.50
CA GLU A 41 -19.52 -1.29 17.42
C GLU A 41 -19.28 -0.08 16.53
N ASN A 42 -19.28 1.11 17.14
CA ASN A 42 -19.02 2.37 16.46
C ASN A 42 -17.70 2.30 15.64
N ILE A 43 -17.81 2.30 14.31
CA ILE A 43 -16.66 2.09 13.40
C ILE A 43 -15.58 3.17 13.65
N PRO A 44 -14.35 2.79 14.07
CA PRO A 44 -13.29 3.74 14.40
C PRO A 44 -12.57 4.23 13.13
N TYR A 45 -13.27 5.02 12.31
CA TYR A 45 -12.79 5.51 11.00
C TYR A 45 -11.40 6.17 11.05
N LYS A 46 -11.12 6.98 12.08
CA LYS A 46 -9.83 7.68 12.23
C LYS A 46 -8.67 6.69 12.39
N GLU A 47 -8.91 5.62 13.13
CA GLU A 47 -7.93 4.60 13.46
C GLU A 47 -7.71 3.67 12.26
N LEU A 48 -8.79 3.28 11.59
CA LEU A 48 -8.79 2.56 10.32
C LEU A 48 -7.99 3.29 9.24
N LEU A 49 -8.24 4.60 9.07
CA LEU A 49 -7.49 5.42 8.13
C LEU A 49 -6.00 5.47 8.49
N TYR A 50 -5.67 5.67 9.78
CA TYR A 50 -4.28 5.73 10.23
C TYR A 50 -3.52 4.43 9.95
N VAL A 51 -4.11 3.28 10.29
CA VAL A 51 -3.51 1.97 10.03
C VAL A 51 -3.38 1.73 8.54
N SER A 52 -4.40 2.05 7.75
CA SER A 52 -4.40 1.88 6.30
C SER A 52 -3.31 2.71 5.61
N PHE A 53 -3.15 3.97 6.01
CA PHE A 53 -2.06 4.82 5.51
C PHE A 53 -0.70 4.28 5.90
N LYS A 54 -0.52 3.80 7.14
CA LYS A 54 0.73 3.21 7.61
C LYS A 54 1.10 1.97 6.80
N VAL A 55 0.13 1.07 6.56
CA VAL A 55 0.32 -0.14 5.74
C VAL A 55 0.58 0.23 4.28
N GLY A 56 -0.15 1.21 3.75
CA GLY A 56 0.05 1.74 2.41
C GLY A 56 1.46 2.27 2.18
N ILE A 57 1.95 3.15 3.05
CA ILE A 57 3.32 3.69 2.96
C ILE A 57 4.35 2.57 3.06
N THR A 58 4.19 1.65 4.02
CA THR A 58 5.12 0.53 4.21
C THR A 58 5.15 -0.39 2.99
N GLY A 59 3.98 -0.74 2.44
CA GLY A 59 3.86 -1.57 1.24
C GLY A 59 4.38 -0.88 -0.01
N GLY A 60 4.15 0.43 -0.17
CA GLY A 60 4.68 1.21 -1.28
C GLY A 60 6.22 1.31 -1.27
N VAL A 61 6.81 1.49 -0.09
CA VAL A 61 8.28 1.49 0.07
C VAL A 61 8.86 0.11 -0.26
N ILE A 62 8.30 -0.97 0.30
CA ILE A 62 8.79 -2.34 0.03
C ILE A 62 8.65 -2.69 -1.46
N GLY A 63 7.49 -2.40 -2.06
CA GLY A 63 7.24 -2.64 -3.48
C GLY A 63 8.17 -1.83 -4.39
N GLY A 64 8.45 -0.58 -4.02
CA GLY A 64 9.40 0.29 -4.70
C GLY A 64 10.84 -0.19 -4.63
N VAL A 65 11.30 -0.61 -3.44
CA VAL A 65 12.63 -1.19 -3.26
C VAL A 65 12.76 -2.50 -4.05
N GLY A 66 11.72 -3.34 -4.04
CA GLY A 66 11.69 -4.58 -4.80
C GLY A 66 11.82 -4.35 -6.32
N THR A 67 11.06 -3.40 -6.87
CA THR A 67 11.16 -3.04 -8.29
C THR A 67 12.51 -2.42 -8.64
N TRP A 68 13.09 -1.61 -7.76
CA TRP A 68 14.44 -1.07 -7.95
C TRP A 68 15.51 -2.17 -7.99
N LEU A 69 15.49 -3.10 -7.02
CA LEU A 69 16.40 -4.24 -6.97
C LEU A 69 16.28 -5.11 -8.22
N MET A 70 15.05 -5.39 -8.66
CA MET A 70 14.79 -6.20 -9.84
C MET A 70 15.40 -5.56 -11.11
N ASN A 71 15.25 -4.23 -11.25
CA ASN A 71 15.89 -3.49 -12.32
C ASN A 71 17.43 -3.53 -12.22
N HIS A 72 17.99 -3.31 -11.02
CA HIS A 72 19.43 -3.34 -10.78
C HIS A 72 20.05 -4.70 -11.16
N PHE A 73 19.47 -5.81 -10.69
CA PHE A 73 19.94 -7.16 -11.01
C PHE A 73 19.74 -7.51 -12.49
N SER A 74 18.65 -7.06 -13.12
CA SER A 74 18.45 -7.28 -14.57
C SER A 74 19.49 -6.55 -15.42
N SER A 75 19.91 -5.36 -14.99
CA SER A 75 20.94 -4.57 -15.68
C SER A 75 22.33 -5.21 -15.55
N GLN A 76 22.66 -5.74 -14.36
CA GLN A 76 23.90 -6.49 -14.13
C GLN A 76 23.97 -7.77 -14.97
N ARG A 77 22.85 -8.46 -15.18
CA ARG A 77 22.77 -9.71 -15.95
C ARG A 77 22.86 -9.53 -17.47
N ARG A 78 22.79 -8.28 -17.98
CA ARG A 78 22.93 -7.95 -19.40
C ARG A 78 24.35 -7.47 -19.79
N LYS A 79 25.27 -7.41 -18.83
CA LYS A 79 26.71 -7.23 -19.07
C LYS A 79 27.40 -8.59 -19.05
#